data_AF-A0A183B532-F1
#
_entry.id   AF-A0A183B532-F1
#
_cell.length_a   1.000
_cell.length_b   1.000
_cell.length_c   1.000
_cell.angle_alpha   90.00
_cell.angle_beta   90.00
_cell.angle_gamma   90.00
#
_symmetry.space_group_name_H-M   'P 1'
#
loop_
_entity.id
_entity.type
_entity.pdbx_description
1 polymer ?
#
loop_
_entity_poly.entity_id
_entity_poly.type
_entity_poly.pdbx_seq_one_letter_code
_entity_poly.pdbx_strand_id
1 'polypeptide(L)'
;MLNWLRDLLIDLAFCVRVSKSPPVWYFAPSGVHQGSALGSLLFVVYVNDLPSRLRSPSLMYADHSKIWRTIEDPNDRSSLQTDLNNPAQWADNIAKCAYLHLGRADSKVVYNFQGTTLRRTSCERDLSVMVTSSLNTRENTDQVCAAAWSILGPIRRSFNRLTMDAFTLLYASYVTPRLEDGGAARYLCTAGELPKLEGVQRAVTRLVVRRRGTSYEGHLQAIGLLAVAH
;
A
#
# COMPACT_ATOMS: atom_id res chain seq x y z
N MET A 1 -4.66 -8.65 -35.17
CA MET A 1 -4.55 -8.09 -33.79
C MET A 1 -5.45 -8.84 -32.81
N LEU A 2 -6.76 -9.00 -33.04
CA LEU A 2 -7.65 -9.74 -32.13
C LEU A 2 -7.29 -11.22 -31.94
N ASN A 3 -6.89 -11.92 -33.01
CA ASN A 3 -6.45 -13.32 -32.90
C ASN A 3 -5.20 -13.46 -32.02
N TRP A 4 -4.27 -12.52 -32.12
CA TRP A 4 -3.07 -12.51 -31.27
C TRP A 4 -3.39 -12.29 -29.78
N LEU A 5 -4.37 -11.44 -29.47
CA LEU A 5 -4.86 -11.28 -28.10
C LEU A 5 -5.55 -12.55 -27.59
N ARG A 6 -6.31 -13.24 -28.45
CA ARG A 6 -6.95 -14.52 -28.12
C ARG A 6 -5.88 -15.57 -27.76
N ASP A 7 -4.85 -15.70 -28.58
CA ASP A 7 -3.75 -16.65 -28.37
C ASP A 7 -2.94 -16.30 -27.09
N LEU A 8 -2.94 -15.03 -26.68
CA LEU A 8 -2.31 -14.57 -25.44
C LEU A 8 -3.14 -14.82 -24.18
N LEU A 9 -4.46 -15.00 -24.32
CA LEU A 9 -5.41 -15.05 -23.20
C LEU A 9 -6.03 -16.42 -22.97
N ILE A 10 -5.97 -17.33 -23.95
CA ILE A 10 -6.68 -18.62 -23.95
C ILE A 10 -5.68 -19.74 -24.17
N ASP A 11 -5.84 -20.85 -23.43
CA ASP A 11 -5.06 -22.10 -23.58
C ASP A 11 -3.54 -21.88 -23.56
N LEU A 12 -3.13 -21.03 -22.62
CA LEU A 12 -1.77 -20.54 -22.50
C LEU A 12 -0.86 -21.61 -21.89
N ALA A 13 0.13 -22.07 -22.65
CA ALA A 13 1.15 -22.98 -22.16
C ALA A 13 2.46 -22.23 -21.92
N PHE A 14 3.02 -22.33 -20.71
CA PHE A 14 4.31 -21.77 -20.39
C PHE A 14 5.18 -22.76 -19.65
N CYS A 15 6.49 -22.58 -19.78
CA CYS A 15 7.46 -23.44 -19.16
C CYS A 15 8.35 -22.65 -18.21
N VAL A 16 8.54 -23.17 -17.00
CA VAL A 16 9.48 -22.63 -16.02
C VAL A 16 10.65 -23.60 -15.88
N ARG A 17 11.86 -23.05 -15.89
CA ARG A 17 13.09 -23.78 -15.59
C ARG A 17 13.75 -23.15 -14.37
N VAL A 18 13.99 -23.95 -13.33
CA VAL A 18 14.68 -23.49 -12.12
C VAL A 18 16.08 -24.09 -12.14
N SER A 19 17.08 -23.24 -12.45
CA SER A 19 18.48 -23.66 -12.57
C SER A 19 18.66 -24.78 -13.61
N LYS A 20 19.27 -25.92 -13.23
CA LYS A 20 19.54 -27.08 -14.10
C LYS A 20 18.41 -28.12 -14.11
N SER A 21 17.26 -27.84 -13.48
CA SER A 21 16.14 -28.77 -13.51
C SER A 21 15.56 -28.89 -14.93
N PRO A 22 14.95 -30.03 -15.27
CA PRO A 22 14.20 -30.13 -16.52
C PRO A 22 13.05 -29.11 -16.56
N PRO A 23 12.69 -28.63 -17.76
CA PRO A 23 11.56 -27.72 -17.96
C PRO A 23 10.25 -28.33 -17.45
N VAL A 24 9.52 -27.59 -16.60
CA VAL A 24 8.16 -27.96 -16.17
C VAL A 24 7.16 -27.13 -16.96
N TRP A 25 6.21 -27.79 -17.61
CA TRP A 25 5.14 -27.15 -18.35
C TRP A 25 3.93 -26.89 -17.47
N TYR A 26 3.36 -25.69 -17.59
CA TYR A 26 2.14 -25.26 -16.95
C TYR A 26 1.13 -24.84 -18.01
N PHE A 27 -0.11 -25.22 -17.79
CA PHE A 27 -1.22 -24.87 -18.66
C PHE A 27 -2.19 -23.99 -17.89
N ALA A 28 -2.49 -22.82 -18.45
CA ALA A 28 -3.48 -21.90 -17.93
C ALA A 28 -4.60 -21.76 -18.98
N PRO A 29 -5.82 -22.25 -18.70
CA PRO A 29 -6.92 -22.20 -19.67
C PRO A 29 -7.32 -20.75 -19.98
N SER A 30 -7.09 -19.82 -19.06
CA SER A 30 -7.25 -18.39 -19.29
C SER A 30 -6.35 -17.55 -18.39
N GLY A 31 -6.14 -16.30 -18.78
CA GLY A 31 -5.45 -15.28 -17.98
C GLY A 31 -4.24 -14.68 -18.68
N VAL A 32 -3.49 -13.88 -17.95
CA VAL A 32 -2.28 -13.21 -18.44
C VAL A 32 -1.05 -13.67 -17.66
N HIS A 33 0.06 -13.87 -18.35
CA HIS A 33 1.33 -14.19 -17.69
C HIS A 33 1.79 -13.05 -16.78
N GLN A 34 2.07 -13.38 -15.52
CA GLN A 34 2.69 -12.44 -14.60
C GLN A 34 4.07 -12.02 -15.12
N GLY A 35 4.30 -10.70 -15.21
CA GLY A 35 5.51 -10.14 -15.81
C GLY A 35 5.40 -9.83 -17.30
N SER A 36 4.28 -10.15 -17.96
CA SER A 36 3.99 -9.64 -19.30
C SER A 36 3.72 -8.13 -19.24
N ALA A 37 4.39 -7.36 -20.11
CA ALA A 37 4.14 -5.93 -20.25
C ALA A 37 2.67 -5.62 -20.63
N LEU A 38 2.04 -6.52 -21.38
CA LEU A 38 0.64 -6.35 -21.79
C LEU A 38 -0.36 -6.86 -20.75
N GLY A 39 0.08 -7.71 -19.82
CA GLY A 39 -0.79 -8.29 -18.80
C GLY A 39 -1.48 -7.23 -17.94
N SER A 40 -0.73 -6.23 -17.48
CA SER A 40 -1.27 -5.11 -16.70
C SER A 40 -2.27 -4.27 -17.48
N LEU A 41 -2.01 -4.00 -18.77
CA LEU A 41 -2.94 -3.24 -19.61
C LEU A 41 -4.25 -4.00 -19.83
N LEU A 42 -4.16 -5.31 -20.13
CA LEU A 42 -5.33 -6.14 -20.34
C LEU A 42 -6.16 -6.29 -19.08
N PHE A 43 -5.52 -6.39 -17.91
CA PHE A 43 -6.21 -6.38 -16.63
C PHE A 43 -6.98 -5.06 -16.41
N VAL A 44 -6.36 -3.91 -16.70
CA VAL A 44 -7.05 -2.61 -16.59
C VAL A 44 -8.24 -2.56 -17.53
N VAL A 45 -8.09 -2.95 -18.80
CA VAL A 45 -9.20 -2.99 -19.76
C VAL A 45 -10.32 -3.93 -19.30
N TYR A 46 -9.96 -5.09 -18.75
CA TYR A 46 -10.92 -6.08 -18.25
C TYR A 46 -11.79 -5.47 -17.15
N VAL A 47 -11.19 -4.77 -16.18
CA VAL A 47 -11.91 -4.30 -14.98
C VAL A 47 -12.54 -2.90 -15.14
N ASN A 48 -12.25 -2.19 -16.23
CA ASN A 48 -12.62 -0.77 -16.41
C ASN A 48 -14.13 -0.51 -16.55
N ASP A 49 -14.93 -1.54 -16.82
CA ASP A 49 -16.39 -1.43 -16.86
C ASP A 49 -17.03 -1.42 -15.46
N LEU A 50 -16.30 -1.86 -14.43
CA LEU A 50 -16.83 -1.99 -13.07
C LEU A 50 -17.40 -0.67 -12.51
N PRO A 51 -16.73 0.49 -12.60
CA PRO A 51 -17.27 1.74 -12.06
C PRO A 51 -18.63 2.12 -12.68
N SER A 52 -18.85 1.80 -13.96
CA SER A 52 -20.11 2.10 -14.65
C SER A 52 -21.30 1.25 -14.16
N ARG A 53 -21.02 0.16 -13.43
CA ARG A 53 -22.02 -0.78 -12.88
C ARG A 53 -22.38 -0.49 -11.42
N LEU A 54 -21.71 0.48 -10.79
CA LEU A 54 -21.89 0.84 -9.39
C LEU A 54 -22.63 2.17 -9.28
N ARG A 55 -23.55 2.26 -8.32
CA ARG A 55 -24.23 3.53 -7.99
C ARG A 55 -23.40 4.38 -7.05
N SER A 56 -22.55 3.75 -6.25
CA SER A 56 -21.66 4.40 -5.29
C SER A 56 -20.33 4.76 -5.94
N PRO A 57 -19.69 5.86 -5.51
CA PRO A 57 -18.32 6.17 -5.88
C PRO A 57 -17.38 4.97 -5.64
N SER A 58 -16.47 4.77 -6.58
CA SER A 58 -15.47 3.71 -6.51
C SER A 58 -14.10 4.21 -6.94
N LEU A 59 -13.07 3.53 -6.44
CA LEU A 59 -11.68 3.75 -6.80
C LEU A 59 -11.02 2.39 -6.99
N MET A 60 -10.25 2.26 -8.06
CA MET A 60 -9.63 1.01 -8.45
C MET A 60 -8.14 1.21 -8.69
N TYR A 61 -7.35 0.25 -8.21
CA TYR A 61 -5.92 0.18 -8.44
C TYR A 61 -5.51 -1.28 -8.54
N ALA A 62 -5.20 -1.74 -9.76
CA ALA A 62 -5.01 -3.16 -10.04
C ALA A 62 -6.16 -4.00 -9.44
N ASP A 63 -5.86 -5.06 -8.70
CA ASP A 63 -6.82 -5.94 -8.04
C ASP A 63 -7.53 -5.30 -6.82
N HIS A 64 -7.06 -4.15 -6.34
CA HIS A 64 -7.69 -3.44 -5.23
C HIS A 64 -8.81 -2.54 -5.74
N SER A 65 -10.02 -2.80 -5.26
CA SER A 65 -11.20 -1.96 -5.52
C SER A 65 -11.80 -1.48 -4.21
N LYS A 66 -12.27 -0.24 -4.20
CA LYS A 66 -12.98 0.37 -3.07
C LYS A 66 -14.27 0.98 -3.56
N ILE A 67 -15.28 0.87 -2.72
CA ILE A 67 -16.60 1.45 -2.94
C ILE A 67 -16.98 2.11 -1.62
N TRP A 68 -17.46 3.35 -1.66
CA TRP A 68 -17.88 4.06 -0.46
C TRP A 68 -19.15 4.85 -0.71
N ARG A 69 -19.92 5.05 0.36
CA ARG A 69 -21.15 5.81 0.33
C ARG A 69 -21.38 6.47 1.69
N THR A 70 -21.82 7.72 1.68
CA THR A 70 -22.36 8.39 2.87
C THR A 70 -23.70 7.75 3.21
N ILE A 71 -23.86 7.29 4.45
CA ILE A 71 -25.08 6.61 4.90
C ILE A 71 -25.88 7.59 5.77
N GLU A 72 -26.91 8.20 5.20
CA GLU A 72 -27.83 9.08 5.93
C GLU A 72 -29.10 8.34 6.34
N ASP A 73 -29.56 7.43 5.47
CA ASP A 73 -30.79 6.67 5.69
C ASP A 73 -30.64 5.15 5.36
N PRO A 74 -31.67 4.32 5.61
CA PRO A 74 -31.64 2.89 5.28
C PRO A 74 -31.56 2.57 3.78
N ASN A 75 -32.04 3.43 2.88
CA ASN A 75 -31.96 3.24 1.43
C ASN A 75 -30.51 3.37 0.93
N ASP A 76 -29.71 4.25 1.54
CA ASP A 76 -28.27 4.33 1.25
C ASP A 76 -27.57 3.01 1.56
N ARG A 77 -27.93 2.38 2.69
CA ARG A 77 -27.38 1.07 3.10
C ARG A 77 -27.74 -0.02 2.10
N SER A 78 -29.01 -0.04 1.69
CA SER A 78 -29.50 -0.97 0.66
C SER A 78 -28.80 -0.74 -0.68
N SER A 79 -28.54 0.51 -1.03
CA SER A 79 -27.81 0.87 -2.26
C SER A 79 -26.36 0.38 -2.23
N LEU A 80 -25.64 0.59 -1.11
CA LEU A 80 -24.28 0.07 -0.95
C LEU A 80 -24.26 -1.47 -0.96
N GLN A 81 -25.23 -2.12 -0.31
CA GLN A 81 -25.37 -3.57 -0.34
C GLN A 81 -25.68 -4.10 -1.75
N THR A 82 -26.48 -3.37 -2.54
CA THR A 82 -26.74 -3.69 -3.96
C THR A 82 -25.47 -3.56 -4.79
N ASP A 83 -24.71 -2.49 -4.57
CA ASP A 83 -23.40 -2.28 -5.20
C ASP A 83 -22.37 -3.33 -4.79
N LEU A 84 -22.49 -3.98 -3.62
CA LEU A 84 -21.66 -5.14 -3.25
C LEU A 84 -22.11 -6.42 -3.95
N ASN A 85 -23.41 -6.55 -4.28
CA ASN A 85 -23.94 -7.72 -4.96
C ASN A 85 -23.59 -7.75 -6.46
N ASN A 86 -23.36 -6.59 -7.09
CA ASN A 86 -23.03 -6.46 -8.52
C ASN A 86 -21.61 -6.96 -8.91
N PRO A 87 -20.50 -6.55 -8.23
CA PRO A 87 -19.14 -7.03 -8.48
C PRO A 87 -18.89 -8.44 -7.97
N ALA A 88 -19.89 -9.12 -7.41
CA ALA A 88 -19.79 -10.47 -6.89
C ALA A 88 -19.36 -11.52 -7.94
N GLN A 89 -19.23 -11.18 -9.23
CA GLN A 89 -18.66 -12.07 -10.25
C GLN A 89 -17.16 -11.84 -10.51
N TRP A 90 -16.56 -10.78 -9.97
CA TRP A 90 -15.19 -10.34 -10.30
C TRP A 90 -14.17 -10.62 -9.20
N ALA A 91 -14.63 -10.83 -7.97
CA ALA A 91 -13.76 -11.01 -6.83
C ALA A 91 -13.56 -12.50 -6.50
N ASP A 92 -12.32 -12.95 -6.51
CA ASP A 92 -11.97 -14.35 -6.22
C ASP A 92 -11.63 -14.60 -4.74
N ASN A 93 -11.49 -13.55 -3.91
CA ASN A 93 -11.00 -13.69 -2.54
C ASN A 93 -11.75 -12.82 -1.51
N ILE A 94 -12.95 -13.27 -1.14
CA ILE A 94 -13.80 -12.61 -0.14
C ILE A 94 -13.11 -12.50 1.23
N ALA A 95 -12.23 -13.46 1.58
CA ALA A 95 -11.58 -13.48 2.90
C ALA A 95 -10.67 -12.27 3.15
N LYS A 96 -10.23 -11.59 2.08
CA LYS A 96 -9.46 -10.34 2.15
C LYS A 96 -10.34 -9.09 2.15
N CYS A 97 -11.63 -9.22 1.84
CA CYS A 97 -12.57 -8.11 1.82
C CYS A 97 -13.04 -7.78 3.24
N ALA A 98 -13.01 -6.50 3.57
CA ALA A 98 -13.50 -5.97 4.84
C ALA A 98 -14.23 -4.66 4.58
N TYR A 99 -15.04 -4.23 5.54
CA TYR A 99 -15.66 -2.90 5.50
C TYR A 99 -15.24 -2.08 6.72
N LEU A 100 -14.92 -0.81 6.46
CA LEU A 100 -14.54 0.18 7.45
C LEU A 100 -15.66 1.22 7.53
N HIS A 101 -16.11 1.53 8.75
CA HIS A 101 -17.01 2.65 8.98
C HIS A 101 -16.20 3.89 9.37
N LEU A 102 -16.42 4.99 8.66
CA LEU A 102 -15.85 6.30 8.95
C LEU A 102 -16.95 7.19 9.55
N GLY A 103 -16.68 7.80 10.69
CA GLY A 103 -17.62 8.72 11.36
C GLY A 103 -17.95 8.33 12.81
N ARG A 104 -18.78 9.15 13.46
CA ARG A 104 -19.07 9.04 14.90
C ARG A 104 -20.17 8.05 15.26
N ALA A 105 -21.01 7.67 14.29
CA ALA A 105 -22.16 6.82 14.54
C ALA A 105 -21.73 5.34 14.57
N ASP A 106 -21.92 4.70 15.72
CA ASP A 106 -21.71 3.26 15.84
C ASP A 106 -22.90 2.52 15.24
N SER A 107 -22.77 2.18 13.97
CA SER A 107 -23.76 1.39 13.24
C SER A 107 -23.50 -0.11 13.45
N LYS A 108 -24.52 -0.85 13.89
CA LYS A 108 -24.54 -2.31 13.94
C LYS A 108 -24.80 -2.96 12.57
N VAL A 109 -24.72 -2.18 11.49
CA VAL A 109 -24.95 -2.68 10.12
C VAL A 109 -23.86 -3.66 9.74
N VAL A 110 -24.30 -4.71 9.07
CA VAL A 110 -23.48 -5.80 8.54
C VAL A 110 -23.68 -5.82 7.03
N TYR A 111 -22.58 -5.93 6.29
CA TYR A 111 -22.61 -6.08 4.84
C TYR A 111 -22.25 -7.50 4.45
N ASN A 112 -22.91 -8.00 3.42
CA ASN A 112 -22.63 -9.31 2.84
C ASN A 112 -21.99 -9.15 1.46
N PHE A 113 -21.10 -10.06 1.09
CA PHE A 113 -20.48 -10.10 -0.22
C PHE A 113 -20.36 -11.56 -0.67
N GLN A 114 -20.92 -11.88 -1.83
CA GLN A 114 -21.00 -13.27 -2.33
C GLN A 114 -21.54 -14.28 -1.29
N GLY A 115 -22.58 -13.89 -0.54
CA GLY A 115 -23.19 -14.74 0.50
C GLY A 115 -22.38 -14.88 1.79
N THR A 116 -21.21 -14.24 1.89
CA THR A 116 -20.38 -14.21 3.11
C THR A 116 -20.48 -12.87 3.81
N THR A 117 -20.64 -12.88 5.13
CA THR A 117 -20.59 -11.66 5.94
C THR A 117 -19.20 -11.04 5.90
N LEU A 118 -19.09 -9.78 5.46
CA LEU A 118 -17.84 -9.06 5.47
C LEU A 118 -17.38 -8.77 6.90
N ARG A 119 -16.07 -8.83 7.13
CA ARG A 119 -15.48 -8.48 8.41
C ARG A 119 -15.53 -6.96 8.62
N ARG A 120 -16.12 -6.52 9.74
CA ARG A 120 -15.95 -5.14 10.22
C ARG A 120 -14.54 -4.96 10.77
N THR A 121 -13.90 -3.87 10.41
CA THR A 121 -12.56 -3.50 10.87
C THR A 121 -12.54 -2.06 11.37
N SER A 122 -11.57 -1.74 12.23
CA SER A 122 -11.29 -0.37 12.67
C SER A 122 -10.08 0.24 11.95
N CYS A 123 -9.33 -0.58 11.23
CA CYS A 123 -8.13 -0.14 10.51
C CYS A 123 -7.87 -1.08 9.33
N GLU A 124 -7.72 -0.52 8.12
CA GLU A 124 -7.32 -1.28 6.93
C GLU A 124 -6.19 -0.60 6.21
N ARG A 125 -5.38 -1.43 5.56
CA ARG A 125 -4.32 -0.97 4.69
C ARG A 125 -4.89 -0.70 3.31
N ASP A 126 -4.77 0.55 2.89
CA ASP A 126 -5.03 0.99 1.54
C ASP A 126 -3.71 1.30 0.84
N LEU A 127 -3.27 0.41 -0.07
CA LEU A 127 -1.96 0.49 -0.70
C LEU A 127 -0.86 0.53 0.37
N SER A 128 -0.21 1.69 0.56
CA SER A 128 0.77 1.91 1.63
C SER A 128 0.27 2.78 2.78
N VAL A 129 -1.00 3.17 2.79
CA VAL A 129 -1.61 4.02 3.82
C VAL A 129 -2.48 3.19 4.76
N MET A 130 -2.28 3.33 6.07
CA MET A 130 -3.23 2.80 7.04
C MET A 130 -4.39 3.77 7.25
N VAL A 131 -5.61 3.32 6.99
CA VAL A 131 -6.84 4.10 7.18
C VAL A 131 -7.58 3.57 8.39
N THR A 132 -7.77 4.42 9.40
CA THR A 132 -8.49 4.09 10.63
C THR A 132 -9.91 4.64 10.63
N SER A 133 -10.80 4.04 11.42
CA SER A 133 -12.19 4.50 11.57
C SER A 133 -12.31 5.92 12.13
N SER A 134 -11.32 6.35 12.89
CA SER A 134 -11.19 7.70 13.45
C SER A 134 -10.52 8.69 12.51
N LEU A 135 -10.00 8.23 11.36
CA LEU A 135 -9.17 8.99 10.44
C LEU A 135 -7.91 9.59 11.08
N ASN A 136 -7.46 8.99 12.20
CA ASN A 136 -6.18 9.37 12.79
C ASN A 136 -5.02 8.79 11.96
N THR A 137 -3.93 9.55 11.91
CA THR A 137 -2.75 9.21 11.09
C THR A 137 -1.68 8.48 11.90
N ARG A 138 -1.87 8.38 13.22
CA ARG A 138 -0.93 7.77 14.16
C ARG A 138 -0.56 6.34 13.80
N GLU A 139 -1.54 5.50 13.46
CA GLU A 139 -1.27 4.11 13.10
C GLU A 139 -0.41 4.03 11.83
N ASN A 140 -0.68 4.89 10.84
CA ASN A 140 0.11 5.00 9.63
C ASN A 140 1.55 5.45 9.93
N THR A 141 1.68 6.54 10.73
CA THR A 141 2.96 7.07 11.18
C THR A 141 3.79 6.02 11.93
N ASP A 142 3.15 5.24 12.80
CA ASP A 142 3.79 4.20 13.59
C ASP A 142 4.34 3.07 12.71
N GLN A 143 3.56 2.63 11.72
CA GLN A 143 3.99 1.60 10.76
C GLN A 143 5.11 2.10 9.85
N VAL A 144 5.01 3.33 9.35
CA VAL A 144 6.06 3.96 8.54
C VAL A 144 7.37 4.09 9.33
N CYS A 145 7.30 4.57 10.58
CA CYS A 145 8.45 4.63 11.46
C CYS A 145 9.05 3.24 11.70
N ALA A 146 8.22 2.24 11.98
CA ALA A 146 8.68 0.87 12.21
C ALA A 146 9.39 0.30 10.97
N ALA A 147 8.86 0.53 9.77
CA ALA A 147 9.49 0.14 8.52
C ALA A 147 10.85 0.83 8.32
N ALA A 148 10.94 2.13 8.58
CA ALA A 148 12.20 2.88 8.51
C ALA A 148 13.22 2.41 9.56
N TRP A 149 12.78 2.09 10.77
CA TRP A 149 13.64 1.50 11.81
C TRP A 149 14.14 0.11 11.44
N SER A 150 13.30 -0.71 10.81
CA SER A 150 13.64 -2.08 10.44
C SER A 150 14.84 -2.18 9.50
N ILE A 151 15.05 -1.19 8.63
CA ILE A 151 16.16 -1.17 7.66
C ILE A 151 17.44 -0.56 8.26
N LEU A 152 17.32 0.25 9.31
CA LEU A 152 18.46 0.90 9.94
C LEU A 152 19.42 -0.10 10.62
N GLY A 153 18.86 -1.12 11.28
CA GLY A 153 19.64 -2.18 11.92
C GLY A 153 20.53 -2.96 10.94
N PRO A 154 19.99 -3.46 9.82
CA PRO A 154 20.77 -4.03 8.71
C PRO A 154 21.87 -3.10 8.19
N ILE A 155 21.56 -1.85 7.87
CA ILE A 155 22.57 -0.87 7.40
C ILE A 155 23.73 -0.77 8.40
N ARG A 156 23.43 -0.67 9.70
CA ARG A 156 24.46 -0.58 10.74
C ARG A 156 25.35 -1.83 10.83
N ARG A 157 24.79 -3.02 10.60
CA ARG A 157 25.54 -4.29 10.67
C ARG A 157 26.33 -4.58 9.41
N SER A 158 25.84 -4.16 8.25
CA SER A 158 26.49 -4.41 6.97
C SER A 158 27.67 -3.48 6.71
N PHE A 159 27.69 -2.28 7.30
CA PHE A 159 28.73 -1.29 7.04
C PHE A 159 29.45 -0.87 8.33
N ASN A 160 30.67 -1.38 8.53
CA ASN A 160 31.48 -1.10 9.72
C ASN A 160 32.10 0.30 9.73
N ARG A 161 32.25 0.94 8.56
CA ARG A 161 32.81 2.29 8.38
C ARG A 161 32.07 3.00 7.25
N LEU A 162 31.00 3.72 7.60
CA LEU A 162 30.30 4.60 6.65
C LEU A 162 30.95 5.99 6.65
N THR A 163 31.32 6.47 5.47
CA THR A 163 31.59 7.90 5.26
C THR A 163 30.26 8.67 5.30
N MET A 164 30.34 10.00 5.51
CA MET A 164 29.17 10.87 5.47
C MET A 164 28.42 10.74 4.15
N ASP A 165 29.14 10.73 3.03
CA ASP A 165 28.55 10.67 1.68
C ASP A 165 27.87 9.33 1.41
N ALA A 166 28.54 8.21 1.73
CA ALA A 166 27.97 6.88 1.55
C ALA A 166 26.73 6.69 2.42
N PHE A 167 26.74 7.25 3.63
CA PHE A 167 25.57 7.24 4.49
C PHE A 167 24.42 8.06 3.93
N THR A 168 24.69 9.27 3.45
CA THR A 168 23.67 10.17 2.86
C THR A 168 22.96 9.45 1.73
N LEU A 169 23.74 8.77 0.87
CA LEU A 169 23.22 7.94 -0.21
C LEU A 169 22.35 6.80 0.33
N LEU A 170 22.80 6.05 1.34
CA LEU A 170 22.03 4.94 1.92
C LEU A 170 20.74 5.41 2.60
N TYR A 171 20.79 6.53 3.32
CA TYR A 171 19.62 7.13 3.96
C TYR A 171 18.60 7.55 2.90
N ALA A 172 19.03 8.29 1.89
CA ALA A 172 18.18 8.73 0.79
C ALA A 172 17.61 7.56 -0.03
N SER A 173 18.36 6.47 -0.19
CA SER A 173 17.95 5.33 -1.02
C SER A 173 17.05 4.32 -0.30
N TYR A 174 17.20 4.16 1.02
CA TYR A 174 16.53 3.08 1.77
C TYR A 174 15.62 3.56 2.89
N VAL A 175 15.94 4.68 3.55
CA VAL A 175 15.20 5.16 4.72
C VAL A 175 14.19 6.24 4.32
N THR A 176 14.59 7.23 3.52
CA THR A 176 13.70 8.28 3.03
C THR A 176 12.47 7.73 2.30
N PRO A 177 12.59 6.76 1.37
CA PRO A 177 11.42 6.23 0.67
C PRO A 177 10.44 5.54 1.61
N ARG A 178 10.91 4.99 2.75
CA ARG A 178 10.05 4.38 3.77
C ARG A 178 9.30 5.44 4.58
N LEU A 179 9.97 6.55 4.93
CA LEU A 179 9.36 7.66 5.65
C LEU A 179 8.34 8.42 4.79
N GLU A 180 8.59 8.52 3.49
CA GLU A 180 7.68 9.15 2.53
C GLU A 180 6.55 8.22 2.08
N ASP A 181 6.69 6.91 2.31
CA ASP A 181 5.67 5.93 1.93
C ASP A 181 4.34 6.21 2.62
N GLY A 182 3.25 5.97 1.90
CA GLY A 182 1.90 6.26 2.38
C GLY A 182 1.66 7.73 2.74
N GLY A 183 2.48 8.65 2.23
CA GLY A 183 2.34 10.09 2.45
C GLY A 183 2.52 10.54 3.91
N ALA A 184 3.00 9.66 4.80
CA ALA A 184 3.08 9.95 6.23
C ALA A 184 3.96 11.19 6.49
N ALA A 185 5.15 11.27 5.90
CA ALA A 185 6.04 12.41 6.05
C ALA A 185 5.61 13.70 5.31
N ARG A 186 4.79 13.58 4.25
CA ARG A 186 4.47 14.71 3.36
C ARG A 186 3.08 15.32 3.52
N TYR A 187 2.06 14.50 3.81
CA TYR A 187 0.66 14.94 3.67
C TYR A 187 -0.21 14.64 4.88
N LEU A 188 0.16 13.64 5.69
CA LEU A 188 -0.70 13.09 6.75
C LEU A 188 -0.12 13.24 8.16
N CYS A 189 1.03 13.88 8.34
CA CYS A 189 1.62 14.03 9.66
C CYS A 189 0.97 15.17 10.47
N THR A 190 0.58 14.90 11.70
CA THR A 190 0.23 15.96 12.67
C THR A 190 1.48 16.52 13.35
N ALA A 191 1.38 17.72 13.94
CA ALA A 191 2.50 18.32 14.70
C ALA A 191 2.97 17.42 15.88
N GLY A 192 2.07 16.63 16.47
CA GLY A 192 2.41 15.66 17.52
C GLY A 192 3.10 14.40 17.02
N GLU A 193 2.92 14.06 15.74
CA GLU A 193 3.52 12.88 15.09
C GLU A 193 4.90 13.19 14.49
N LEU A 194 5.15 14.46 14.15
CA LEU A 194 6.40 14.91 13.54
C LEU A 194 7.65 14.51 14.35
N PRO A 195 7.70 14.69 15.69
CA PRO A 195 8.84 14.27 16.49
C PRO A 195 9.14 12.77 16.37
N LYS A 196 8.13 11.94 16.07
CA LYS A 196 8.30 10.48 15.91
C LYS A 196 8.99 10.16 14.59
N LEU A 197 8.56 10.79 13.50
CA LEU A 197 9.20 10.67 12.18
C LEU A 197 10.64 11.20 12.20
N GLU A 198 10.84 12.39 12.76
CA GLU A 198 12.17 12.96 12.96
C GLU A 198 13.03 12.11 13.91
N GLY A 199 12.41 11.36 14.82
CA GLY A 199 13.10 10.42 15.70
C GLY A 199 13.96 9.42 14.94
N VAL A 200 13.48 8.94 13.79
CA VAL A 200 14.26 8.10 12.88
C VAL A 200 15.46 8.88 12.36
N GLN A 201 15.24 10.04 11.74
CA GLN A 201 16.32 10.86 11.17
C GLN A 201 17.36 11.28 12.23
N ARG A 202 16.94 11.65 13.44
CA ARG A 202 17.81 11.99 14.58
C ARG A 202 18.67 10.83 15.04
N ALA A 203 18.13 9.61 15.06
CA ALA A 203 18.92 8.44 15.43
C ALA A 203 19.97 8.13 14.38
N VAL A 204 19.58 8.26 13.12
CA VAL A 204 20.41 7.96 11.95
C VAL A 204 21.57 8.96 11.86
N THR A 205 21.29 10.26 11.92
CA THR A 205 22.30 11.34 11.88
C THR A 205 23.29 11.28 13.06
N ARG A 206 22.85 10.92 14.27
CA ARG A 206 23.72 10.74 15.45
C ARG A 206 24.79 9.67 15.26
N LEU A 207 24.50 8.61 14.49
CA LEU A 207 25.45 7.52 14.26
C LEU A 207 26.67 7.97 13.47
N VAL A 208 26.50 8.98 12.61
CA VAL A 208 27.51 9.41 11.65
C VAL A 208 28.21 10.68 12.12
N VAL A 209 27.45 11.68 12.59
CA VAL A 209 28.01 12.97 12.95
C VAL A 209 28.94 12.86 14.17
N ARG A 210 28.73 11.91 15.10
CA ARG A 210 29.58 11.59 16.28
C ARG A 210 30.11 12.78 17.11
N ARG A 211 29.71 14.02 16.81
CA ARG A 211 30.04 15.25 17.53
C ARG A 211 29.07 15.37 18.70
N ARG A 212 29.62 15.53 19.90
CA ARG A 212 28.81 15.78 21.10
C ARG A 212 28.43 17.26 21.12
N GLY A 213 27.17 17.57 21.47
CA GLY A 213 26.70 18.94 21.68
C GLY A 213 26.17 19.68 20.44
N THR A 214 26.21 19.08 19.25
CA THR A 214 25.59 19.65 18.04
C THR A 214 24.07 19.46 18.06
N SER A 215 23.34 20.50 17.67
CA SER A 215 21.88 20.46 17.55
C SER A 215 21.44 19.53 16.42
N TYR A 216 20.15 19.16 16.40
CA TYR A 216 19.58 18.36 15.32
C TYR A 216 19.76 19.03 13.95
N GLU A 217 19.48 20.34 13.86
CA GLU A 217 19.70 21.13 12.65
C GLU A 217 21.18 21.15 12.24
N GLY A 218 22.10 21.26 13.21
CA GLY A 218 23.53 21.19 12.94
C GLY A 218 23.97 19.82 12.40
N HIS A 219 23.33 18.73 12.83
CA HIS A 219 23.56 17.40 12.25
C HIS A 219 23.04 17.31 10.82
N LEU A 220 21.86 17.87 10.55
CA LEU A 220 21.27 17.89 9.21
C LEU A 220 22.14 18.69 8.23
N GLN A 221 22.58 19.89 8.62
CA GLN A 221 23.48 20.72 7.82
C GLN A 221 24.81 20.02 7.54
N ALA A 222 25.38 19.33 8.53
CA ALA A 222 26.65 18.62 8.36
C ALA A 222 26.58 17.45 7.36
N ILE A 223 25.39 16.88 7.14
CA ILE A 223 25.15 15.75 6.22
C ILE A 223 24.44 16.22 4.94
N GLY A 224 24.04 17.50 4.84
CA GLY A 224 23.27 18.02 3.71
C GLY A 224 21.87 17.41 3.59
N LEU A 225 21.26 17.00 4.70
CA LEU A 225 19.90 16.44 4.72
C LEU A 225 18.87 17.51 5.09
N LEU A 226 17.68 17.39 4.53
CA LEU A 226 16.51 18.17 4.91
C LEU A 226 15.71 17.47 6.01
N ALA A 227 14.91 18.22 6.78
CA ALA A 227 14.01 17.64 7.78
C ALA A 227 12.91 16.79 7.11
N VAL A 228 12.37 15.81 7.85
CA VAL A 228 11.40 14.84 7.31
C VAL A 228 10.09 15.50 6.84
N ALA A 229 9.63 16.57 7.49
CA ALA A 229 8.48 17.35 7.05
C ALA A 229 8.88 18.78 6.72
N HIS A 230 8.34 19.30 5.63
CA HIS A 230 8.48 20.68 5.15
C HIS A 230 7.14 21.37 5.15
#